data_AF-A0A7U9R2C5-F1
#
_entry.id   AF-A0A7U9R2C5-F1
#
_cell.length_a   1.000
_cell.length_b   1.000
_cell.length_c   1.000
_cell.angle_alpha   90.00
_cell.angle_beta   90.00
_cell.angle_gamma   90.00
#
_symmetry.space_group_name_H-M   'P 1'
#
loop_
_entity.id
_entity.type
_entity.pdbx_description
1 polymer ?
#
loop_
_entity_poly.entity_id
_entity_poly.type
_entity_poly.pdbx_seq_one_letter_code
_entity_poly.pdbx_strand_id
1 'polypeptide(L)'
;MRLADLVQYDPITIQCHDNPDADALGSAYGLYCYFRDKGKQVRMIYSGFSRIQKANLRMMCDKLKLPIEYVEREGHPPLPGLLITVDCQYGAGNVTRFDAENVAVIDHHRMEIDKMGMSRIQSDLGSCCTLVWTMLQEEGYPVEGNVVLGTALYYGLYTDTNQLSEMHNPRDMDMWETLNTNKRLLTMFRNSNLSLEELMIAGIAMIRYSYNDEYRFAVIHSQPCDPNILGLISDFLLQVDEIDVCLVYNEVGDGYKISVRSCIREVNANELAAYLTEGIGSGGGHAEKAGGYISQRLYGEKYNSLHADAYFNNRMNEYFAEFLVIDARDYQMDLTGLKRYRKRPDLMGYVQVDAIEGIGRSAILRTQEGDVTLSVTEGTYLVLEDDGDIIQTSRSQFEPYYDLLEEKYDWKAVTSYEPTIKNHAKNTTFHIQDYARSCRPNANLQVYVKELEKGVKLFPLWDEDGYMLGVPGDYLAAYCDNPQNIFIIRHKQLGENYEELA
;
A
#
# COMPACT_ATOMS: atom_id res chain seq x y z
N MET A 1 -17.02 -6.21 26.13
CA MET A 1 -17.31 -4.89 26.71
C MET A 1 -18.56 -4.31 26.07
N ARG A 2 -19.52 -3.85 26.87
CA ARG A 2 -20.71 -3.10 26.47
C ARG A 2 -20.58 -1.62 26.85
N LEU A 3 -21.38 -0.74 26.26
CA LEU A 3 -21.35 0.69 26.65
C LEU A 3 -21.91 0.89 28.05
N ALA A 4 -22.88 0.08 28.48
CA ALA A 4 -23.41 0.12 29.84
C ALA A 4 -22.32 -0.12 30.91
N ASP A 5 -21.32 -0.96 30.63
CA ASP A 5 -20.21 -1.24 31.54
C ASP A 5 -19.36 0.01 31.82
N LEU A 6 -19.36 0.97 30.90
CA LEU A 6 -18.57 2.21 30.97
C LEU A 6 -19.34 3.37 31.63
N VAL A 7 -20.65 3.23 31.85
CA VAL A 7 -21.48 4.28 32.49
C VAL A 7 -21.13 4.48 33.97
N GLN A 8 -20.35 3.61 34.58
CA GLN A 8 -19.88 3.82 35.97
C GLN A 8 -18.84 4.95 36.09
N TYR A 9 -18.16 5.32 34.99
CA TYR A 9 -17.12 6.35 34.99
C TYR A 9 -17.72 7.75 34.76
N ASP A 10 -17.08 8.78 35.33
CA ASP A 10 -17.36 10.21 35.12
C ASP A 10 -16.16 11.02 35.65
N PRO A 11 -15.50 11.88 34.85
CA PRO A 11 -15.78 12.22 33.46
C PRO A 11 -15.36 11.14 32.44
N ILE A 12 -15.83 11.28 31.21
CA ILE A 12 -15.47 10.43 30.07
C ILE A 12 -14.83 11.30 28.97
N THR A 13 -13.62 10.95 28.55
CA THR A 13 -12.95 11.58 27.40
C THR A 13 -12.89 10.59 26.26
N ILE A 14 -13.40 10.98 25.09
CA ILE A 14 -13.36 10.16 23.87
C ILE A 14 -12.30 10.75 22.95
N GLN A 15 -11.30 9.96 22.61
CA GLN A 15 -10.15 10.37 21.82
C GLN A 15 -10.13 9.68 20.46
N CYS A 16 -10.09 10.47 19.38
CA CYS A 16 -9.79 10.00 18.03
C CYS A 16 -8.27 9.88 17.83
N HIS A 17 -7.84 9.21 16.75
CA HIS A 17 -6.45 9.23 16.30
C HIS A 17 -5.97 10.64 15.89
N ASP A 18 -4.66 10.81 15.69
CA ASP A 18 -4.02 12.12 15.51
C ASP A 18 -4.40 12.85 14.21
N ASN A 19 -4.87 12.12 13.21
CA ASN A 19 -5.30 12.67 11.93
C ASN A 19 -6.73 12.19 11.64
N PRO A 20 -7.71 12.58 12.47
CA PRO A 20 -9.03 11.94 12.48
C PRO A 20 -9.70 12.09 11.12
N ASP A 21 -10.26 11.00 10.61
CA ASP A 21 -11.12 11.00 9.44
C ASP A 21 -12.60 11.05 9.83
N ALA A 22 -13.50 10.81 8.88
CA ALA A 22 -14.92 10.85 9.14
C ALA A 22 -15.40 9.66 9.99
N ASP A 23 -14.71 8.52 9.97
CA ASP A 23 -15.09 7.35 10.74
C ASP A 23 -14.75 7.53 12.21
N ALA A 24 -13.55 8.01 12.52
CA ALA A 24 -13.20 8.40 13.88
C ALA A 24 -14.13 9.49 14.43
N LEU A 25 -14.41 10.55 13.66
CA LEU A 25 -15.30 11.64 14.08
C LEU A 25 -16.74 11.18 14.28
N GLY A 26 -17.27 10.33 13.40
CA GLY A 26 -18.62 9.78 13.50
C GLY A 26 -18.76 8.85 14.71
N SER A 27 -17.79 7.96 14.90
CA SER A 27 -17.72 7.02 16.01
C SER A 27 -17.64 7.74 17.35
N ALA A 28 -16.74 8.73 17.45
CA ALA A 28 -16.59 9.54 18.65
C ALA A 28 -17.88 10.31 18.98
N TYR A 29 -18.57 10.83 17.97
CA TYR A 29 -19.83 11.55 18.16
C TYR A 29 -20.96 10.63 18.65
N GLY A 30 -21.03 9.38 18.17
CA GLY A 30 -21.98 8.39 18.66
C GLY A 30 -21.80 8.06 20.14
N LEU A 31 -20.56 7.84 20.56
CA LEU A 31 -20.21 7.65 21.97
C LEU A 31 -20.52 8.91 22.79
N TYR A 32 -20.19 10.10 22.26
CA TYR A 32 -20.47 11.37 22.90
C TYR A 32 -21.96 11.56 23.20
N CYS A 33 -22.82 11.32 22.19
CA CYS A 33 -24.26 11.42 22.35
C CYS A 33 -24.78 10.45 23.43
N TYR A 34 -24.35 9.18 23.39
CA TYR A 34 -24.78 8.17 24.36
C TYR A 34 -24.41 8.55 25.79
N PHE A 35 -23.14 8.83 26.07
CA PHE A 35 -22.69 9.11 27.44
C PHE A 35 -23.23 10.45 27.97
N ARG A 36 -23.34 11.47 27.11
CA ARG A 36 -23.95 12.75 27.49
C ARG A 36 -25.41 12.56 27.88
N ASP A 37 -26.17 11.78 27.13
CA ASP A 37 -27.60 11.51 27.44
C ASP A 37 -27.77 10.63 28.68
N LYS A 38 -26.72 9.89 29.10
CA LYS A 38 -26.63 9.23 30.42
C LYS A 38 -26.20 10.18 31.55
N GLY A 39 -26.06 11.48 31.28
CA GLY A 39 -25.75 12.51 32.28
C GLY A 39 -24.27 12.65 32.62
N LYS A 40 -23.36 12.13 31.79
CA LYS A 40 -21.91 12.19 32.02
C LYS A 40 -21.30 13.50 31.54
N GLN A 41 -20.17 13.89 32.16
CA GLN A 41 -19.31 14.92 31.60
C GLN A 41 -18.45 14.31 30.50
N VAL A 42 -18.80 14.60 29.25
CA VAL A 42 -18.15 14.02 28.08
C VAL A 42 -17.38 15.05 27.29
N ARG A 43 -16.13 14.72 26.95
CA ARG A 43 -15.31 15.50 26.01
C ARG A 43 -14.96 14.64 24.81
N MET A 44 -14.90 15.27 23.64
CA MET A 44 -14.45 14.64 22.40
C MET A 44 -13.18 15.35 21.95
N ILE A 45 -12.07 14.62 21.86
CA ILE A 45 -10.75 15.20 21.61
C ILE A 45 -10.01 14.47 20.48
N TYR A 46 -9.04 15.17 19.91
CA TYR A 46 -7.95 14.59 19.13
C TYR A 46 -6.68 15.40 19.39
N SER A 47 -5.53 14.84 19.02
CA SER A 47 -4.24 15.52 19.09
C SER A 47 -3.51 15.32 17.77
N GLY A 48 -2.19 15.47 17.74
CA GLY A 48 -1.39 15.25 16.53
C GLY A 48 -0.41 16.38 16.24
N PHE A 49 0.25 16.29 15.09
CA PHE A 49 1.13 17.35 14.59
C PHE A 49 0.35 18.50 13.94
N SER A 50 -0.90 18.27 13.56
CA SER A 50 -1.69 19.22 12.78
C SER A 50 -3.16 19.12 13.14
N ARG A 51 -3.85 20.26 13.06
CA ARG A 51 -5.31 20.32 13.19
C ARG A 51 -5.96 19.76 11.93
N ILE A 52 -7.24 19.39 12.01
CA ILE A 52 -8.04 18.95 10.85
C ILE A 52 -8.03 20.04 9.77
N GLN A 53 -7.39 19.75 8.63
CA GLN A 53 -7.27 20.67 7.49
C GLN A 53 -8.24 20.35 6.36
N LYS A 54 -8.54 19.06 6.12
CA LYS A 54 -9.41 18.61 5.01
C LYS A 54 -10.77 19.32 5.02
N ALA A 55 -11.14 19.90 3.89
CA ALA A 55 -12.31 20.77 3.76
C ALA A 55 -13.62 20.05 4.11
N ASN A 56 -13.80 18.81 3.65
CA ASN A 56 -14.97 17.98 3.95
C ASN A 56 -15.11 17.68 5.45
N LEU A 57 -14.01 17.37 6.16
CA LEU A 57 -14.01 17.10 7.60
C LEU A 57 -14.27 18.36 8.42
N ARG A 58 -13.63 19.48 8.08
CA ARG A 58 -13.93 20.79 8.69
C ARG A 58 -15.41 21.15 8.54
N MET A 59 -15.97 20.88 7.35
CA MET A 59 -17.37 21.13 7.06
C MET A 59 -18.29 20.18 7.83
N MET A 60 -17.94 18.90 7.94
CA MET A 60 -18.65 17.94 8.78
C MET A 60 -18.72 18.44 10.23
N CYS A 61 -17.59 18.82 10.82
CA CYS A 61 -17.53 19.36 12.18
C CYS A 61 -18.39 20.63 12.36
N ASP A 62 -18.30 21.61 11.44
CA ASP A 62 -19.08 22.84 11.53
C ASP A 62 -20.59 22.64 11.30
N LYS A 63 -20.97 21.87 10.27
CA LYS A 63 -22.38 21.70 9.89
C LYS A 63 -23.14 20.77 10.83
N LEU A 64 -22.48 19.75 11.38
CA LEU A 64 -23.04 18.85 12.37
C LEU A 64 -22.84 19.35 13.81
N LYS A 65 -22.07 20.43 14.01
CA LYS A 65 -21.73 20.99 15.33
C LYS A 65 -21.11 19.94 16.26
N LEU A 66 -20.16 19.19 15.71
CA LEU A 66 -19.41 18.19 16.46
C LEU A 66 -18.53 18.91 17.50
N PRO A 67 -18.64 18.57 18.80
CA PRO A 67 -17.88 19.24 19.86
C PRO A 67 -16.45 18.68 19.96
N ILE A 68 -15.75 18.58 18.83
CA ILE A 68 -14.39 18.05 18.75
C ILE A 68 -13.38 19.13 19.17
N GLU A 69 -12.49 18.80 20.08
CA GLU A 69 -11.44 19.69 20.59
C GLU A 69 -10.06 19.19 20.14
N TYR A 70 -9.24 20.09 19.63
CA TYR A 70 -7.81 19.80 19.42
C TYR A 70 -7.05 20.06 20.72
N VAL A 71 -6.31 19.06 21.18
CA VAL A 71 -5.52 19.08 22.40
C VAL A 71 -4.05 18.95 22.02
N GLU A 72 -3.19 19.85 22.51
CA GLU A 72 -1.76 19.78 22.25
C GLU A 72 -1.15 18.53 22.89
N ARG A 73 -0.02 18.05 22.37
CA ARG A 73 0.58 16.80 22.84
C ARG A 73 1.21 16.90 24.23
N GLU A 74 1.75 18.06 24.57
CA GLU A 74 2.58 18.26 25.76
C GLU A 74 1.84 19.02 26.86
N GLY A 75 2.24 18.78 28.12
CA GLY A 75 1.80 19.58 29.27
C GLY A 75 0.44 19.20 29.86
N HIS A 76 -0.11 18.04 29.51
CA HIS A 76 -1.40 17.59 30.03
C HIS A 76 -1.25 16.73 31.30
N PRO A 77 -1.99 17.04 32.38
CA PRO A 77 -2.10 16.13 33.51
C PRO A 77 -2.84 14.85 33.09
N PRO A 78 -2.71 13.75 33.85
CA PRO A 78 -3.49 12.53 33.60
C PRO A 78 -4.99 12.84 33.50
N LEU A 79 -5.64 12.30 32.47
CA LEU A 79 -7.06 12.45 32.24
C LEU A 79 -7.84 11.68 33.33
N PRO A 80 -8.70 12.36 34.11
CA PRO A 80 -9.47 11.72 35.16
C PRO A 80 -10.58 10.83 34.59
N GLY A 81 -11.04 9.85 35.37
CA GLY A 81 -12.18 9.01 34.99
C GLY A 81 -11.82 7.98 33.93
N LEU A 82 -12.43 8.08 32.75
CA LEU A 82 -12.24 7.14 31.64
C LEU A 82 -11.81 7.84 30.36
N LEU A 83 -10.72 7.36 29.76
CA LEU A 83 -10.35 7.64 28.38
C LEU A 83 -10.85 6.49 27.49
N ILE A 84 -11.59 6.83 26.44
CA ILE A 84 -11.98 5.89 25.39
C ILE A 84 -11.23 6.28 24.11
N THR A 85 -10.31 5.45 23.64
CA THR A 85 -9.79 5.62 22.27
C THR A 85 -10.76 4.97 21.31
N VAL A 86 -11.10 5.70 20.24
CA VAL A 86 -12.04 5.25 19.22
C VAL A 86 -11.39 5.31 17.86
N ASP A 87 -11.62 4.27 17.06
CA ASP A 87 -11.01 4.08 15.75
C ASP A 87 -9.47 4.10 15.79
N CYS A 88 -8.93 3.73 16.95
CA CYS A 88 -7.50 3.58 17.21
C CYS A 88 -7.25 2.88 18.54
N GLN A 89 -6.05 2.32 18.67
CA GLN A 89 -5.63 1.55 19.83
C GLN A 89 -4.75 2.39 20.75
N TYR A 90 -5.02 2.34 22.05
CA TYR A 90 -4.27 3.14 23.02
C TYR A 90 -2.77 2.79 23.01
N GLY A 91 -1.94 3.77 22.64
CA GLY A 91 -0.49 3.60 22.52
C GLY A 91 0.01 3.17 21.13
N ALA A 92 -0.88 3.02 20.14
CA ALA A 92 -0.49 2.83 18.74
C ALA A 92 0.20 4.07 18.16
N GLY A 93 0.94 3.89 17.07
CA GLY A 93 1.76 4.95 16.47
C GLY A 93 0.97 6.12 15.86
N ASN A 94 -0.34 5.93 15.63
CA ASN A 94 -1.23 6.92 15.02
C ASN A 94 -2.04 7.75 16.05
N VAL A 95 -1.83 7.56 17.36
CA VAL A 95 -2.56 8.27 18.41
C VAL A 95 -1.62 8.80 19.48
N THR A 96 -1.76 10.08 19.82
CA THR A 96 -1.03 10.70 20.92
C THR A 96 -1.46 10.06 22.23
N ARG A 97 -0.51 9.48 22.96
CA ARG A 97 -0.79 8.85 24.23
C ARG A 97 -0.97 9.89 25.34
N PHE A 98 -2.18 9.97 25.89
CA PHE A 98 -2.44 10.68 27.15
C PHE A 98 -2.44 9.69 28.31
N ASP A 99 -1.85 10.07 29.44
CA ASP A 99 -2.03 9.32 30.68
C ASP A 99 -3.49 9.43 31.14
N ALA A 100 -4.07 8.34 31.63
CA ALA A 100 -5.45 8.29 32.09
C ALA A 100 -5.61 7.27 33.22
N GLU A 101 -6.58 7.49 34.11
CA GLU A 101 -6.87 6.58 35.24
C GLU A 101 -7.40 5.22 34.76
N ASN A 102 -8.29 5.25 33.77
CA ASN A 102 -8.85 4.07 33.11
C ASN A 102 -8.85 4.29 31.60
N VAL A 103 -8.61 3.21 30.86
CA VAL A 103 -8.59 3.24 29.39
C VAL A 103 -9.53 2.16 28.85
N ALA A 104 -10.37 2.54 27.90
CA ALA A 104 -11.12 1.64 27.05
C ALA A 104 -10.83 1.88 25.56
N VAL A 105 -10.99 0.84 24.74
CA VAL A 105 -10.69 0.88 23.31
C VAL A 105 -11.87 0.34 22.51
N ILE A 106 -12.31 1.09 21.50
CA ILE A 106 -13.33 0.69 20.53
C ILE A 106 -12.75 0.89 19.13
N ASP A 107 -12.52 -0.20 18.41
CA ASP A 107 -11.78 -0.15 17.14
C ASP A 107 -12.24 -1.24 16.17
N HIS A 108 -12.08 -1.03 14.87
CA HIS A 108 -12.32 -2.04 13.83
C HIS A 108 -11.04 -2.42 13.08
N HIS A 109 -9.89 -1.82 13.42
CA HIS A 109 -8.63 -2.25 12.85
C HIS A 109 -8.15 -3.60 13.42
N ARG A 110 -7.18 -4.22 12.76
CA ARG A 110 -6.51 -5.41 13.28
C ARG A 110 -5.80 -5.07 14.60
N MET A 111 -5.75 -6.01 15.52
CA MET A 111 -5.07 -5.81 16.80
C MET A 111 -3.57 -5.53 16.59
N GLU A 112 -3.12 -4.38 17.06
CA GLU A 112 -1.71 -3.93 17.02
C GLU A 112 -1.07 -4.02 18.41
N ILE A 113 -1.85 -3.75 19.45
CA ILE A 113 -1.40 -3.74 20.84
C ILE A 113 -1.98 -4.93 21.59
N ASP A 114 -1.10 -5.78 22.11
CA ASP A 114 -1.49 -6.93 22.92
C ASP A 114 -2.01 -6.51 24.31
N LYS A 115 -2.99 -7.26 24.83
CA LYS A 115 -3.50 -7.16 26.22
C LYS A 115 -4.11 -5.79 26.57
N MET A 116 -4.82 -5.15 25.65
CA MET A 116 -5.60 -3.94 25.96
C MET A 116 -6.81 -4.30 26.83
N GLY A 117 -6.80 -3.85 28.09
CA GLY A 117 -7.77 -4.18 29.15
C GLY A 117 -9.24 -4.11 28.72
N MET A 118 -9.90 -2.97 28.89
CA MET A 118 -11.30 -2.80 28.48
C MET A 118 -11.38 -2.51 26.98
N SER A 119 -11.48 -3.54 26.14
CA SER A 119 -11.49 -3.37 24.69
C SER A 119 -12.68 -4.05 24.01
N ARG A 120 -13.07 -3.50 22.85
CA ARG A 120 -13.92 -4.14 21.86
C ARG A 120 -13.38 -3.85 20.48
N ILE A 121 -12.85 -4.89 19.83
CA ILE A 121 -12.28 -4.82 18.50
C ILE A 121 -13.04 -5.76 17.57
N GLN A 122 -13.53 -5.26 16.43
CA GLN A 122 -14.29 -6.05 15.44
C GLN A 122 -13.80 -5.76 14.03
N SER A 123 -12.76 -6.49 13.59
CA SER A 123 -12.05 -6.22 12.34
C SER A 123 -12.69 -6.75 11.07
N ASP A 124 -13.88 -7.34 11.20
CA ASP A 124 -14.71 -7.80 10.09
C ASP A 124 -15.73 -6.73 9.65
N LEU A 125 -15.81 -5.59 10.34
CA LEU A 125 -16.69 -4.47 10.00
C LEU A 125 -16.01 -3.48 9.06
N GLY A 126 -16.78 -2.93 8.13
CA GLY A 126 -16.29 -1.94 7.17
C GLY A 126 -15.93 -0.59 7.78
N SER A 127 -16.37 -0.30 9.02
CA SER A 127 -15.97 0.92 9.74
C SER A 127 -16.19 0.81 11.26
N CYS A 128 -15.48 1.63 12.05
CA CYS A 128 -15.72 1.81 13.48
C CYS A 128 -17.09 2.45 13.75
N CYS A 129 -17.62 3.29 12.84
CA CYS A 129 -18.99 3.79 12.97
C CYS A 129 -20.02 2.66 12.99
N THR A 130 -19.82 1.58 12.22
CA THR A 130 -20.66 0.37 12.30
C THR A 130 -20.55 -0.30 13.66
N LEU A 131 -19.35 -0.37 14.23
CA LEU A 131 -19.14 -0.92 15.57
C LEU A 131 -19.88 -0.10 16.62
N VAL A 132 -19.70 1.22 16.62
CA VAL A 132 -20.38 2.13 17.55
C VAL A 132 -21.89 2.07 17.37
N TRP A 133 -22.41 2.07 16.13
CA TRP A 133 -23.85 1.91 15.88
C TRP A 133 -24.38 0.58 16.44
N THR A 134 -23.67 -0.53 16.22
CA THR A 134 -24.02 -1.84 16.78
C THR A 134 -24.08 -1.79 18.31
N MET A 135 -23.08 -1.17 18.95
CA MET A 135 -23.04 -1.01 20.40
C MET A 135 -24.19 -0.13 20.92
N LEU A 136 -24.59 0.92 20.19
CA LEU A 136 -25.74 1.76 20.55
C LEU A 136 -27.05 0.97 20.46
N GLN A 137 -27.21 0.14 19.43
CA GLN A 137 -28.37 -0.74 19.27
C GLN A 137 -28.46 -1.79 20.38
N GLU A 138 -27.34 -2.37 20.80
CA GLU A 138 -27.28 -3.30 21.94
C GLU A 138 -27.80 -2.67 23.25
N GLU A 139 -27.63 -1.36 23.42
CA GLU A 139 -28.16 -0.59 24.55
C GLU A 139 -29.57 -0.03 24.33
N GLY A 140 -30.19 -0.27 23.17
CA GLY A 140 -31.49 0.29 22.80
C GLY A 140 -31.48 1.82 22.68
N TYR A 141 -30.33 2.42 22.32
CA TYR A 141 -30.21 3.87 22.14
C TYR A 141 -30.85 4.30 20.80
N PRO A 142 -31.75 5.32 20.78
CA PRO A 142 -32.58 5.63 19.62
C PRO A 142 -31.84 6.49 18.57
N VAL A 143 -30.91 5.87 17.83
CA VAL A 143 -30.08 6.56 16.83
C VAL A 143 -30.92 7.21 15.73
N GLU A 144 -32.00 6.56 15.31
CA GLU A 144 -32.87 6.96 14.19
C GLU A 144 -33.62 8.28 14.49
N GLY A 145 -33.79 8.60 15.77
CA GLY A 145 -34.38 9.85 16.24
C GLY A 145 -33.46 11.07 16.11
N ASN A 146 -32.17 10.88 15.82
CA ASN A 146 -31.18 11.94 15.75
C ASN A 146 -30.51 12.00 14.37
N VAL A 147 -31.02 12.89 13.51
CA VAL A 147 -30.50 13.09 12.14
C VAL A 147 -29.03 13.50 12.12
N VAL A 148 -28.55 14.26 13.12
CA VAL A 148 -27.15 14.70 13.18
C VAL A 148 -26.25 13.50 13.44
N LEU A 149 -26.61 12.67 14.42
CA LEU A 149 -25.90 11.43 14.74
C LEU A 149 -25.93 10.46 13.56
N GLY A 150 -27.10 10.23 12.97
CA GLY A 150 -27.22 9.36 11.79
C GLY A 150 -26.40 9.88 10.61
N THR A 151 -26.33 11.19 10.39
CA THR A 151 -25.49 11.78 9.34
C THR A 151 -23.99 11.59 9.60
N ALA A 152 -23.54 11.75 10.86
CA ALA A 152 -22.14 11.58 11.23
C ALA A 152 -21.70 10.13 11.04
N LEU A 153 -22.47 9.18 11.59
CA LEU A 153 -22.25 7.75 11.49
C LEU A 153 -22.27 7.26 10.03
N TYR A 154 -23.26 7.70 9.24
CA TYR A 154 -23.34 7.35 7.82
C TYR A 154 -22.10 7.84 7.07
N TYR A 155 -21.67 9.09 7.31
CA TYR A 155 -20.56 9.66 6.56
C TYR A 155 -19.24 8.95 6.86
N GLY A 156 -19.02 8.52 8.11
CA GLY A 156 -17.90 7.66 8.49
C GLY A 156 -17.91 6.32 7.75
N LEU A 157 -19.03 5.59 7.80
CA LEU A 157 -19.21 4.35 7.04
C LEU A 157 -18.93 4.55 5.54
N TYR A 158 -19.47 5.62 4.95
CA TYR A 158 -19.30 5.92 3.52
C TYR A 158 -17.83 6.12 3.14
N THR A 159 -17.05 6.84 3.96
CA THR A 159 -15.64 7.10 3.61
C THR A 159 -14.78 5.87 3.76
N ASP A 160 -15.02 5.08 4.80
CA ASP A 160 -14.13 3.98 5.19
C ASP A 160 -14.34 2.73 4.33
N THR A 161 -15.55 2.56 3.80
CA THR A 161 -15.89 1.47 2.87
C THR A 161 -15.69 1.85 1.39
N ASN A 162 -14.76 2.76 1.12
CA ASN A 162 -14.48 3.26 -0.22
C ASN A 162 -15.76 3.64 -1.00
N GLN A 163 -16.54 4.56 -0.43
CA GLN A 163 -17.81 5.02 -1.00
C GLN A 163 -18.86 3.90 -1.11
N LEU A 164 -18.90 3.01 -0.12
CA LEU A 164 -19.81 1.86 -0.02
C LEU A 164 -19.47 0.69 -0.96
N SER A 165 -18.36 0.76 -1.70
CA SER A 165 -17.96 -0.30 -2.63
C SER A 165 -17.31 -1.51 -1.93
N GLU A 166 -16.79 -1.31 -0.72
CA GLU A 166 -16.08 -2.32 0.08
C GLU A 166 -16.89 -2.76 1.32
N MET A 167 -18.22 -2.71 1.24
CA MET A 167 -19.09 -3.25 2.29
C MET A 167 -19.24 -4.76 2.14
N HIS A 168 -18.66 -5.50 3.08
CA HIS A 168 -18.73 -6.96 3.11
C HIS A 168 -19.57 -7.50 4.28
N ASN A 169 -19.67 -6.78 5.39
CA ASN A 169 -20.40 -7.24 6.56
C ASN A 169 -21.89 -6.89 6.45
N PRO A 170 -22.82 -7.82 6.77
CA PRO A 170 -24.24 -7.49 6.85
C PRO A 170 -24.58 -6.32 7.75
N ARG A 171 -23.82 -6.11 8.84
CA ARG A 171 -24.06 -4.98 9.74
C ARG A 171 -23.79 -3.62 9.11
N ASP A 172 -22.84 -3.53 8.18
CA ASP A 172 -22.58 -2.29 7.42
C ASP A 172 -23.80 -1.94 6.56
N MET A 173 -24.39 -2.96 5.92
CA MET A 173 -25.62 -2.80 5.12
C MET A 173 -26.83 -2.43 6.00
N ASP A 174 -27.02 -3.12 7.13
CA ASP A 174 -28.11 -2.84 8.06
C ASP A 174 -28.05 -1.38 8.58
N MET A 175 -26.86 -0.93 8.98
CA MET A 175 -26.63 0.45 9.39
C MET A 175 -26.92 1.44 8.25
N TRP A 176 -26.38 1.18 7.06
CA TRP A 176 -26.56 2.01 5.88
C TRP A 176 -28.05 2.25 5.54
N GLU A 177 -28.87 1.19 5.62
CA GLU A 177 -30.31 1.26 5.32
C GLU A 177 -31.15 1.89 6.45
N THR A 178 -30.71 1.74 7.71
CA THR A 178 -31.49 2.15 8.88
C THR A 178 -31.30 3.63 9.25
N LEU A 179 -30.12 4.20 9.01
CA LEU A 179 -29.79 5.53 9.50
C LEU A 179 -30.62 6.64 8.85
N ASN A 180 -31.29 7.42 9.71
CA ASN A 180 -31.94 8.66 9.31
C ASN A 180 -30.90 9.77 9.12
N THR A 181 -30.73 10.24 7.89
CA THR A 181 -29.62 11.13 7.49
C THR A 181 -30.08 12.39 6.78
N ASN A 182 -29.27 13.45 6.91
CA ASN A 182 -29.42 14.64 6.11
C ASN A 182 -28.72 14.46 4.75
N LYS A 183 -29.47 14.01 3.75
CA LYS A 183 -28.96 13.76 2.39
C LYS A 183 -28.27 14.97 1.74
N ARG A 184 -28.72 16.19 2.05
CA ARG A 184 -28.10 17.42 1.53
C ARG A 184 -26.70 17.63 2.11
N LEU A 185 -26.52 17.41 3.42
CA LEU A 185 -25.21 17.49 4.06
C LEU A 185 -24.29 16.38 3.56
N LEU A 186 -24.77 15.14 3.45
CA LEU A 186 -23.98 14.04 2.88
C LEU A 186 -23.49 14.36 1.47
N THR A 187 -24.39 14.85 0.60
CA THR A 187 -24.02 15.28 -0.76
C THR A 187 -22.96 16.38 -0.72
N MET A 188 -23.10 17.34 0.21
CA MET A 188 -22.14 18.43 0.35
C MET A 188 -20.75 17.93 0.79
N PHE A 189 -20.69 17.06 1.80
CA PHE A 189 -19.42 16.53 2.31
C PHE A 189 -18.66 15.72 1.25
N ARG A 190 -19.38 14.83 0.54
CA ARG A 190 -18.81 13.99 -0.54
C ARG A 190 -18.17 14.80 -1.67
N ASN A 191 -18.69 16.00 -1.93
CA ASN A 191 -18.24 16.87 -3.03
C ASN A 191 -17.31 18.01 -2.56
N SER A 192 -16.87 18.02 -1.29
CA SER A 192 -16.04 19.09 -0.71
C SER A 192 -14.63 18.60 -0.35
N ASN A 193 -14.04 17.75 -1.19
CA ASN A 193 -12.71 17.16 -0.93
C ASN A 193 -11.55 18.14 -1.15
N LEU A 194 -11.78 19.25 -1.87
CA LEU A 194 -10.79 20.27 -2.18
C LEU A 194 -11.20 21.63 -1.63
N SER A 195 -10.27 22.34 -1.02
CA SER A 195 -10.39 23.77 -0.73
C SER A 195 -10.13 24.62 -1.96
N LEU A 196 -10.51 25.91 -1.90
CA LEU A 196 -10.22 26.86 -2.98
C LEU A 196 -8.71 27.09 -3.17
N GLU A 197 -7.93 27.03 -2.09
CA GLU A 197 -6.47 27.15 -2.14
C GLU A 197 -5.85 25.93 -2.84
N GLU A 198 -6.28 24.72 -2.48
CA GLU A 198 -5.81 23.49 -3.14
C GLU A 198 -6.22 23.43 -4.61
N LEU A 199 -7.43 23.89 -4.96
CA LEU A 199 -7.87 24.03 -6.35
C LEU A 199 -6.97 25.00 -7.13
N MET A 200 -6.62 26.14 -6.53
CA MET A 200 -5.72 27.12 -7.13
C MET A 200 -4.33 26.53 -7.34
N ILE A 201 -3.78 25.84 -6.33
CA ILE A 201 -2.46 25.18 -6.41
C ILE A 201 -2.44 24.15 -7.54
N ALA A 202 -3.44 23.26 -7.58
CA ALA A 202 -3.56 22.26 -8.64
C ALA A 202 -3.69 22.91 -10.02
N GLY A 203 -4.53 23.95 -10.15
CA GLY A 203 -4.71 24.68 -11.40
C GLY A 203 -3.43 25.34 -11.92
N ILE A 204 -2.66 25.99 -11.04
CA ILE A 204 -1.37 26.60 -11.40
C ILE A 204 -0.35 25.53 -11.79
N ALA A 205 -0.27 24.43 -11.04
CA ALA A 205 0.65 23.34 -11.31
C ALA A 205 0.39 22.74 -12.71
N MET A 206 -0.87 22.46 -13.04
CA MET A 206 -1.25 21.89 -14.34
C MET A 206 -0.96 22.82 -15.54
N ILE A 207 -0.89 24.14 -15.35
CA ILE A 207 -0.53 25.08 -16.42
C ILE A 207 0.99 25.07 -16.69
N ARG A 208 1.81 24.73 -15.69
CA ARG A 208 3.28 24.82 -15.73
C ARG A 208 3.95 23.45 -15.91
N TYR A 209 3.37 22.59 -16.73
CA TYR A 209 3.94 21.28 -16.97
C TYR A 209 5.18 21.35 -17.88
N SER A 210 6.15 20.48 -17.61
CA SER A 210 7.23 20.13 -18.54
C SER A 210 6.91 18.77 -19.13
N TYR A 211 6.93 18.65 -20.46
CA TYR A 211 6.59 17.42 -21.18
C TYR A 211 7.74 16.99 -22.07
N ASN A 212 8.05 15.69 -22.03
CA ASN A 212 8.97 15.04 -22.94
C ASN A 212 8.17 14.19 -23.94
N ASP A 213 8.28 14.52 -25.22
CA ASP A 213 7.54 13.87 -26.31
C ASP A 213 8.10 12.49 -26.68
N GLU A 214 9.41 12.28 -26.55
CA GLU A 214 10.09 11.02 -26.90
C GLU A 214 9.69 9.89 -25.95
N TYR A 215 9.61 10.20 -24.65
CA TYR A 215 9.28 9.23 -23.60
C TYR A 215 7.89 9.44 -22.98
N ARG A 216 7.12 10.39 -23.51
CA ARG A 216 5.72 10.65 -23.13
C ARG A 216 5.52 10.82 -21.62
N PHE A 217 6.45 11.51 -20.97
CA PHE A 217 6.35 11.80 -19.53
C PHE A 217 6.16 13.29 -19.24
N ALA A 218 5.54 13.59 -18.10
CA ALA A 218 5.41 14.94 -17.58
C ALA A 218 6.08 15.12 -16.21
N VAL A 219 6.74 16.26 -16.01
CA VAL A 219 7.27 16.72 -14.72
C VAL A 219 6.58 18.02 -14.33
N ILE A 220 6.01 18.07 -13.13
CA ILE A 220 5.30 19.24 -12.61
C ILE A 220 5.85 19.65 -11.25
N HIS A 221 6.26 20.91 -11.14
CA HIS A 221 6.50 21.56 -9.87
C HIS A 221 5.22 22.23 -9.36
N SER A 222 4.71 21.71 -8.25
CA SER A 222 3.58 22.29 -7.52
C SER A 222 4.06 23.19 -6.38
N GLN A 223 3.23 24.15 -5.99
CA GLN A 223 3.47 24.90 -4.76
C GLN A 223 3.37 23.96 -3.54
N PRO A 224 3.96 24.34 -2.38
CA PRO A 224 3.78 23.59 -1.14
C PRO A 224 2.30 23.33 -0.83
N CYS A 225 1.95 22.05 -0.70
CA CYS A 225 0.59 21.57 -0.49
C CYS A 225 0.60 20.20 0.16
N ASP A 226 -0.57 19.76 0.62
CA ASP A 226 -0.76 18.42 1.14
C ASP A 226 -0.42 17.35 0.08
N PRO A 227 0.24 16.24 0.44
CA PRO A 227 0.59 15.17 -0.50
C PRO A 227 -0.59 14.61 -1.31
N ASN A 228 -1.82 14.66 -0.76
CA ASN A 228 -3.02 14.23 -1.48
C ASN A 228 -3.27 15.10 -2.72
N ILE A 229 -2.86 16.37 -2.72
CA ILE A 229 -2.98 17.27 -3.86
C ILE A 229 -1.98 16.91 -4.96
N LEU A 230 -0.75 16.50 -4.59
CA LEU A 230 0.19 15.95 -5.57
C LEU A 230 -0.43 14.72 -6.24
N GLY A 231 -1.01 13.82 -5.45
CA GLY A 231 -1.70 12.64 -5.97
C GLY A 231 -2.87 12.97 -6.91
N LEU A 232 -3.67 13.99 -6.57
CA LEU A 232 -4.78 14.46 -7.40
C LEU A 232 -4.29 15.04 -8.73
N ILE A 233 -3.23 15.86 -8.71
CA ILE A 233 -2.63 16.38 -9.95
C ILE A 233 -2.13 15.21 -10.80
N SER A 234 -1.39 14.28 -10.21
CA SER A 234 -0.83 13.13 -10.94
C SER A 234 -1.91 12.23 -11.55
N ASP A 235 -2.99 11.95 -10.80
CA ASP A 235 -4.12 11.14 -11.29
C ASP A 235 -4.90 11.84 -12.42
N PHE A 236 -4.89 13.17 -12.46
CA PHE A 236 -5.45 13.93 -13.58
C PHE A 236 -4.52 13.88 -14.81
N LEU A 237 -3.20 14.00 -14.62
CA LEU A 237 -2.23 13.96 -15.72
C LEU A 237 -2.23 12.63 -16.46
N LEU A 238 -2.35 11.50 -15.76
CA LEU A 238 -2.45 10.18 -16.40
C LEU A 238 -3.72 10.00 -17.27
N GLN A 239 -4.70 10.90 -17.18
CA GLN A 239 -5.88 10.87 -18.06
C GLN A 239 -5.64 11.64 -19.37
N VAL A 240 -4.48 12.28 -19.53
CA VAL A 240 -4.07 12.93 -20.78
C VAL A 240 -3.51 11.87 -21.71
N ASP A 241 -4.03 11.83 -22.93
CA ASP A 241 -3.71 10.81 -23.95
C ASP A 241 -2.24 10.72 -24.34
N GLU A 242 -1.49 11.81 -24.17
CA GLU A 242 -0.05 11.91 -24.47
C GLU A 242 0.87 11.66 -23.24
N ILE A 243 0.32 11.43 -22.05
CA ILE A 243 1.12 11.25 -20.82
C ILE A 243 1.00 9.83 -20.29
N ASP A 244 2.07 9.06 -20.43
CA ASP A 244 2.14 7.67 -19.95
C ASP A 244 2.66 7.58 -18.50
N VAL A 245 3.55 8.52 -18.13
CA VAL A 245 4.20 8.59 -16.83
C VAL A 245 4.25 10.04 -16.34
N CYS A 246 3.96 10.30 -15.08
CA CYS A 246 4.11 11.64 -14.53
C CYS A 246 4.77 11.67 -13.15
N LEU A 247 5.54 12.73 -12.93
CA LEU A 247 6.13 13.11 -11.66
C LEU A 247 5.61 14.49 -11.26
N VAL A 248 4.99 14.56 -10.09
CA VAL A 248 4.58 15.83 -9.47
C VAL A 248 5.31 15.98 -8.15
N TYR A 249 5.92 17.13 -7.91
CA TYR A 249 6.67 17.36 -6.68
C TYR A 249 6.44 18.76 -6.10
N ASN A 250 6.73 18.93 -4.81
CA ASN A 250 6.77 20.22 -4.15
C ASN A 250 7.79 20.23 -3.00
N GLU A 251 8.11 21.42 -2.52
CA GLU A 251 8.86 21.63 -1.29
C GLU A 251 7.97 21.37 -0.05
N VAL A 252 8.47 20.59 0.90
CA VAL A 252 7.85 20.37 2.21
C VAL A 252 8.91 20.32 3.29
N GLY A 253 8.86 21.25 4.25
CA GLY A 253 9.76 21.27 5.40
C GLY A 253 11.23 21.39 4.98
N ASP A 254 12.01 20.34 5.22
CA ASP A 254 13.44 20.24 4.93
C ASP A 254 13.75 19.42 3.66
N GLY A 255 12.83 19.35 2.70
CA GLY A 255 13.04 18.58 1.47
C GLY A 255 11.92 18.69 0.44
N TYR A 256 11.86 17.71 -0.45
CA TYR A 256 10.87 17.61 -1.52
C TYR A 256 10.03 16.37 -1.36
N LYS A 257 8.71 16.49 -1.49
CA LYS A 257 7.83 15.33 -1.66
C LYS A 257 7.53 15.13 -3.13
N ILE A 258 7.51 13.86 -3.54
CA ILE A 258 7.20 13.46 -4.92
C ILE A 258 6.00 12.52 -4.94
N SER A 259 5.22 12.62 -6.01
CA SER A 259 4.17 11.69 -6.42
C SER A 259 4.50 11.22 -7.83
N VAL A 260 4.57 9.90 -8.00
CA VAL A 260 4.84 9.27 -9.30
C VAL A 260 3.61 8.45 -9.70
N ARG A 261 3.26 8.52 -10.98
CA ARG A 261 2.23 7.69 -11.60
C ARG A 261 2.72 7.13 -12.93
N SER A 262 2.28 5.92 -13.23
CA SER A 262 2.51 5.26 -14.53
C SER A 262 1.26 4.51 -14.94
N CYS A 263 0.93 4.55 -16.23
CA CYS A 263 -0.11 3.71 -16.83
C CYS A 263 0.44 2.75 -17.90
N ILE A 264 1.77 2.62 -17.99
CA ILE A 264 2.45 1.71 -18.92
C ILE A 264 3.22 0.64 -18.14
N ARG A 265 3.24 -0.58 -18.66
CA ARG A 265 3.87 -1.74 -18.02
C ARG A 265 5.39 -1.63 -17.96
N GLU A 266 6.00 -0.86 -18.87
CA GLU A 266 7.44 -0.64 -18.99
C GLU A 266 8.01 0.19 -17.84
N VAL A 267 7.16 0.86 -17.06
CA VAL A 267 7.57 1.74 -15.96
C VAL A 267 6.74 1.46 -14.72
N ASN A 268 7.35 0.79 -13.75
CA ASN A 268 6.79 0.67 -12.41
C ASN A 268 7.05 1.96 -11.61
N ALA A 269 5.98 2.61 -11.13
CA ALA A 269 6.04 3.89 -10.41
C ALA A 269 6.85 3.80 -9.11
N ASN A 270 6.79 2.67 -8.39
CA ASN A 270 7.59 2.43 -7.19
C ASN A 270 9.08 2.33 -7.49
N GLU A 271 9.46 1.64 -8.57
CA GLU A 271 10.84 1.57 -9.05
C GLU A 271 11.34 2.96 -9.46
N LEU A 272 10.57 3.70 -10.25
CA LEU A 272 10.91 5.05 -10.66
C LEU A 272 11.05 5.99 -9.46
N ALA A 273 10.15 5.92 -8.47
CA ALA A 273 10.26 6.71 -7.24
C ALA A 273 11.55 6.38 -6.45
N ALA A 274 11.94 5.10 -6.37
CA ALA A 274 13.20 4.71 -5.76
C ALA A 274 14.40 5.27 -6.55
N TYR A 275 14.38 5.18 -7.87
CA TYR A 275 15.42 5.69 -8.76
C TYR A 275 15.60 7.22 -8.66
N LEU A 276 14.48 7.97 -8.61
CA LEU A 276 14.47 9.42 -8.47
C LEU A 276 14.98 9.91 -7.10
N THR A 277 14.98 9.04 -6.08
CA THR A 277 15.37 9.41 -4.69
C THR A 277 16.70 8.79 -4.27
N GLU A 278 17.35 8.05 -5.18
CA GLU A 278 18.53 7.25 -4.90
C GLU A 278 19.70 8.06 -4.27
N GLY A 279 20.09 7.64 -3.06
CA GLY A 279 21.19 8.23 -2.30
C GLY A 279 20.91 9.61 -1.68
N ILE A 280 19.70 10.15 -1.84
CA ILE A 280 19.31 11.47 -1.29
C ILE A 280 17.94 11.45 -0.58
N GLY A 281 17.27 10.30 -0.54
CA GLY A 281 15.91 10.19 -0.09
C GLY A 281 15.40 8.74 -0.02
N SER A 282 14.08 8.61 -0.02
CA SER A 282 13.37 7.33 -0.03
C SER A 282 12.14 7.41 -0.93
N GLY A 283 11.96 6.44 -1.82
CA GLY A 283 10.79 6.32 -2.68
C GLY A 283 10.23 4.89 -2.67
N GLY A 284 8.93 4.76 -2.91
CA GLY A 284 8.25 3.47 -2.92
C GLY A 284 6.74 3.60 -3.14
N GLY A 285 6.04 2.47 -3.19
CA GLY A 285 4.61 2.39 -3.45
C GLY A 285 4.26 1.17 -4.28
N HIS A 286 3.33 1.34 -5.21
CA HIS A 286 2.86 0.30 -6.14
C HIS A 286 3.31 0.59 -7.58
N ALA A 287 3.10 -0.40 -8.47
CA ALA A 287 3.46 -0.31 -9.89
C ALA A 287 2.80 0.88 -10.61
N GLU A 288 1.56 1.22 -10.29
CA GLU A 288 0.85 2.35 -10.93
C GLU A 288 1.01 3.67 -10.16
N LYS A 289 1.15 3.60 -8.83
CA LYS A 289 1.12 4.76 -7.94
C LYS A 289 2.17 4.67 -6.84
N ALA A 290 3.07 5.65 -6.82
CA ALA A 290 4.12 5.73 -5.83
C ALA A 290 4.33 7.16 -5.33
N GLY A 291 5.16 7.28 -4.31
CA GLY A 291 5.61 8.55 -3.78
C GLY A 291 6.99 8.44 -3.16
N GLY A 292 7.51 9.57 -2.72
CA GLY A 292 8.82 9.60 -2.10
C GLY A 292 9.14 10.94 -1.46
N TYR A 293 10.29 10.96 -0.80
CA TYR A 293 10.84 12.14 -0.14
C TYR A 293 12.32 12.27 -0.45
N ILE A 294 12.77 13.48 -0.78
CA ILE A 294 14.17 13.85 -0.98
C ILE A 294 14.57 14.84 0.10
N SER A 295 15.66 14.58 0.82
CA SER A 295 16.19 15.52 1.81
C SER A 295 16.88 16.69 1.11
N GLN A 296 16.51 17.93 1.47
CA GLN A 296 17.16 19.14 0.96
C GLN A 296 18.66 19.15 1.28
N ARG A 297 19.06 18.63 2.45
CA ARG A 297 20.46 18.56 2.87
C ARG A 297 21.26 17.66 1.94
N LEU A 298 20.81 16.41 1.75
CA LEU A 298 21.50 15.45 0.87
C LEU A 298 21.47 15.90 -0.59
N TYR A 299 20.34 16.47 -1.04
CA TYR A 299 20.23 17.07 -2.36
C TYR A 299 21.24 18.20 -2.54
N GLY A 300 21.34 19.13 -1.58
CA GLY A 300 22.30 20.24 -1.62
C GLY A 300 23.75 19.80 -1.58
N GLU A 301 24.08 18.72 -0.86
CA GLU A 301 25.44 18.16 -0.82
C GLU A 301 25.85 17.55 -2.18
N LYS A 302 24.93 16.87 -2.88
CA LYS A 302 25.22 16.13 -4.11
C LYS A 302 24.97 16.94 -5.40
N TYR A 303 24.01 17.86 -5.38
CA TYR A 303 23.49 18.58 -6.55
C TYR A 303 23.38 20.10 -6.34
N ASN A 304 24.26 20.70 -5.52
CA ASN A 304 24.23 22.10 -5.05
C ASN A 304 23.93 23.19 -6.13
N SER A 305 24.26 22.95 -7.39
CA SER A 305 24.09 23.91 -8.50
C SER A 305 22.93 23.59 -9.44
N LEU A 306 22.19 22.50 -9.21
CA LEU A 306 21.12 22.05 -10.11
C LEU A 306 19.75 22.39 -9.53
N HIS A 307 18.95 23.13 -10.30
CA HIS A 307 17.55 23.38 -9.95
C HIS A 307 16.77 22.06 -9.93
N ALA A 308 15.82 21.92 -9.00
CA ALA A 308 15.02 20.70 -8.83
C ALA A 308 14.32 20.28 -10.13
N ASP A 309 13.76 21.24 -10.89
CA ASP A 309 13.13 20.97 -12.19
C ASP A 309 14.10 20.28 -13.15
N ALA A 310 15.34 20.77 -13.23
CA ALA A 310 16.36 20.22 -14.10
C ALA A 310 16.85 18.86 -13.58
N TYR A 311 16.98 18.69 -12.27
CA TYR A 311 17.30 17.39 -11.67
C TYR A 311 16.27 16.33 -12.05
N PHE A 312 14.99 16.61 -11.80
CA PHE A 312 13.93 15.65 -12.07
C PHE A 312 13.79 15.37 -13.56
N ASN A 313 13.84 16.38 -14.42
CA ASN A 313 13.82 16.15 -15.86
C ASN A 313 15.02 15.32 -16.33
N ASN A 314 16.24 15.62 -15.88
CA ASN A 314 17.42 14.84 -16.24
C ASN A 314 17.30 13.40 -15.75
N ARG A 315 16.88 13.20 -14.50
CA ARG A 315 16.79 11.87 -13.90
C ARG A 315 15.68 11.02 -14.52
N MET A 316 14.57 11.64 -14.93
CA MET A 316 13.54 10.98 -15.75
C MET A 316 14.11 10.55 -17.11
N ASN A 317 14.82 11.43 -17.82
CA ASN A 317 15.45 11.08 -19.10
C ASN A 317 16.48 9.95 -18.95
N GLU A 318 17.32 10.02 -17.91
CA GLU A 318 18.30 8.98 -17.59
C GLU A 318 17.61 7.63 -17.35
N TYR A 319 16.54 7.61 -16.56
CA TYR A 319 15.76 6.40 -16.30
C TYR A 319 15.26 5.75 -17.59
N PHE A 320 14.64 6.52 -18.48
CA PHE A 320 14.14 5.99 -19.75
C PHE A 320 15.26 5.55 -20.70
N ALA A 321 16.43 6.21 -20.67
CA ALA A 321 17.56 5.89 -21.53
C ALA A 321 18.44 4.72 -21.01
N GLU A 322 18.39 4.44 -19.71
CA GLU A 322 19.25 3.44 -19.05
C GLU A 322 18.81 2.00 -19.32
N PHE A 323 17.50 1.78 -19.49
CA PHE A 323 16.93 0.44 -19.63
C PHE A 323 16.56 0.09 -21.07
N LEU A 324 17.00 -1.09 -21.52
CA LEU A 324 16.47 -1.73 -22.72
C LEU A 324 15.22 -2.52 -22.35
N VAL A 325 14.11 -2.24 -23.03
CA VAL A 325 12.89 -3.04 -22.90
C VAL A 325 12.95 -4.21 -23.87
N ILE A 326 12.86 -5.43 -23.35
CA ILE A 326 12.84 -6.67 -24.12
C ILE A 326 11.53 -7.38 -23.87
N ASP A 327 10.74 -7.57 -24.92
CA ASP A 327 9.60 -8.49 -24.89
C ASP A 327 10.03 -9.85 -25.43
N ALA A 328 9.98 -10.87 -24.58
CA ALA A 328 10.38 -12.23 -24.94
C ALA A 328 9.55 -12.83 -26.07
N ARG A 329 8.42 -12.24 -26.49
CA ARG A 329 7.64 -12.72 -27.64
C ARG A 329 8.18 -12.23 -28.98
N ASP A 330 8.81 -11.07 -28.98
CA ASP A 330 9.30 -10.38 -30.18
C ASP A 330 10.84 -10.37 -30.28
N TYR A 331 11.53 -10.73 -29.21
CA TYR A 331 12.98 -10.76 -29.15
C TYR A 331 13.55 -12.16 -29.45
N GLN A 332 14.62 -12.21 -30.26
CA GLN A 332 15.42 -13.41 -30.45
C GLN A 332 16.84 -13.17 -29.98
N MET A 333 17.28 -13.95 -29.00
CA MET A 333 18.65 -13.86 -28.48
C MET A 333 19.63 -14.43 -29.49
N ASP A 334 20.65 -13.66 -29.86
CA ASP A 334 21.76 -14.17 -30.67
C ASP A 334 22.61 -15.14 -29.83
N LEU A 335 22.55 -16.42 -30.16
CA LEU A 335 23.23 -17.50 -29.46
C LEU A 335 24.68 -17.71 -29.94
N THR A 336 25.11 -16.98 -30.96
CA THR A 336 26.40 -17.21 -31.62
C THR A 336 27.56 -16.96 -30.66
N GLY A 337 28.34 -18.01 -30.37
CA GLY A 337 29.52 -17.93 -29.51
C GLY A 337 29.20 -17.80 -28.02
N LEU A 338 27.94 -17.90 -27.61
CA LEU A 338 27.58 -17.91 -26.20
C LEU A 338 27.98 -19.22 -25.52
N LYS A 339 28.44 -19.10 -24.28
CA LYS A 339 28.74 -20.23 -23.42
C LYS A 339 27.44 -20.87 -22.93
N ARG A 340 27.50 -22.18 -22.68
CA ARG A 340 26.39 -22.95 -22.09
C ARG A 340 26.68 -23.23 -20.64
N TYR A 341 25.63 -23.19 -19.84
CA TYR A 341 25.69 -23.49 -18.43
C TYR A 341 24.58 -24.48 -18.08
N ARG A 342 24.82 -25.32 -17.08
CA ARG A 342 23.81 -26.20 -16.49
C ARG A 342 23.54 -25.75 -15.06
N LYS A 343 22.27 -25.65 -14.67
CA LYS A 343 21.91 -25.39 -13.26
C LYS A 343 22.30 -26.61 -12.42
N ARG A 344 22.94 -26.38 -11.27
CA ARG A 344 23.36 -27.45 -10.36
C ARG A 344 22.13 -28.20 -9.85
N PRO A 345 22.19 -29.53 -9.68
CA PRO A 345 21.06 -30.34 -9.21
C PRO A 345 20.89 -30.26 -7.68
N ASP A 346 21.03 -29.05 -7.13
CA ASP A 346 20.88 -28.78 -5.70
C ASP A 346 19.39 -28.81 -5.30
N LEU A 347 19.14 -29.03 -4.02
CA LEU A 347 17.78 -29.18 -3.51
C LEU A 347 17.09 -27.82 -3.42
N MET A 348 15.98 -27.68 -4.13
CA MET A 348 15.18 -26.46 -4.19
C MET A 348 13.75 -26.73 -3.70
N GLY A 349 12.98 -25.66 -3.51
CA GLY A 349 11.56 -25.76 -3.20
C GLY A 349 10.69 -25.29 -4.36
N TYR A 350 9.43 -25.71 -4.34
CA TYR A 350 8.39 -25.15 -5.20
C TYR A 350 7.04 -25.13 -4.49
N VAL A 351 6.16 -24.25 -4.95
CA VAL A 351 4.76 -24.19 -4.56
C VAL A 351 3.90 -24.18 -5.81
N GLN A 352 2.94 -25.09 -5.90
CA GLN A 352 1.90 -25.03 -6.93
C GLN A 352 0.79 -24.09 -6.46
N VAL A 353 0.78 -22.84 -6.95
CA VAL A 353 -0.06 -21.75 -6.41
C VAL A 353 -1.52 -21.94 -6.76
N ASP A 354 -1.80 -22.43 -7.98
CA ASP A 354 -3.17 -22.65 -8.46
C ASP A 354 -3.90 -23.77 -7.72
N ALA A 355 -3.16 -24.65 -7.04
CA ALA A 355 -3.71 -25.68 -6.17
C ALA A 355 -4.11 -25.17 -4.76
N ILE A 356 -3.76 -23.92 -4.41
CA ILE A 356 -4.10 -23.33 -3.12
C ILE A 356 -5.57 -22.90 -3.12
N GLU A 357 -6.39 -23.58 -2.32
CA GLU A 357 -7.81 -23.29 -2.23
C GLU A 357 -8.05 -21.86 -1.70
N GLY A 358 -8.80 -21.06 -2.46
CA GLY A 358 -9.17 -19.70 -2.06
C GLY A 358 -8.20 -18.59 -2.48
N ILE A 359 -7.07 -18.90 -3.13
CA ILE A 359 -6.03 -17.93 -3.52
C ILE A 359 -6.54 -16.81 -4.44
N GLY A 360 -7.54 -17.09 -5.30
CA GLY A 360 -8.10 -16.12 -6.25
C GLY A 360 -7.29 -16.03 -7.55
N ARG A 361 -7.62 -15.07 -8.42
CA ARG A 361 -6.89 -14.82 -9.69
C ARG A 361 -5.69 -13.87 -9.53
N SER A 362 -5.67 -13.11 -8.45
CA SER A 362 -4.57 -12.21 -8.10
C SER A 362 -4.33 -12.29 -6.60
N ALA A 363 -3.06 -12.30 -6.21
CA ALA A 363 -2.62 -12.35 -4.83
C ALA A 363 -1.34 -11.54 -4.65
N ILE A 364 -0.97 -11.20 -3.42
CA ILE A 364 0.31 -10.54 -3.10
C ILE A 364 1.23 -11.55 -2.40
N LEU A 365 2.34 -11.87 -3.03
CA LEU A 365 3.45 -12.56 -2.40
C LEU A 365 4.26 -11.54 -1.59
N ARG A 366 4.21 -11.66 -0.27
CA ARG A 366 5.07 -10.89 0.63
C ARG A 366 6.36 -11.65 0.89
N THR A 367 7.47 -11.08 0.46
CA THR A 367 8.83 -11.58 0.69
C THR A 367 9.60 -10.66 1.64
N GLN A 368 10.85 -11.00 1.92
CA GLN A 368 11.75 -10.14 2.68
C GLN A 368 12.15 -8.88 1.88
N GLU A 369 12.17 -8.95 0.54
CA GLU A 369 12.54 -7.83 -0.33
C GLU A 369 11.35 -6.90 -0.63
N GLY A 370 10.11 -7.37 -0.43
CA GLY A 370 8.92 -6.56 -0.60
C GLY A 370 7.68 -7.37 -0.99
N ASP A 371 6.61 -6.65 -1.30
CA ASP A 371 5.37 -7.23 -1.81
C ASP A 371 5.44 -7.33 -3.34
N VAL A 372 5.18 -8.52 -3.88
CA VAL A 372 5.11 -8.83 -5.31
C VAL A 372 3.69 -9.25 -5.66
N THR A 373 3.10 -8.66 -6.70
CA THR A 373 1.78 -9.07 -7.18
C THR A 373 1.92 -10.35 -8.01
N LEU A 374 1.16 -11.39 -7.64
CA LEU A 374 1.04 -12.64 -8.38
C LEU A 374 -0.19 -12.61 -9.28
N SER A 375 -0.01 -13.00 -10.54
CA SER A 375 -1.10 -13.35 -11.46
C SER A 375 -1.29 -14.86 -11.43
N VAL A 376 -2.42 -15.34 -10.87
CA VAL A 376 -2.65 -16.78 -10.66
C VAL A 376 -3.57 -17.33 -11.74
N THR A 377 -3.00 -18.21 -12.56
CA THR A 377 -3.68 -18.96 -13.62
C THR A 377 -3.44 -20.46 -13.44
N GLU A 378 -4.16 -21.30 -14.18
CA GLU A 378 -3.94 -22.75 -14.12
C GLU A 378 -2.49 -23.09 -14.49
N GLY A 379 -1.81 -23.84 -13.63
CA GLY A 379 -0.40 -24.17 -13.78
C GLY A 379 0.57 -23.07 -13.35
N THR A 380 0.19 -22.13 -12.47
CA THR A 380 1.13 -21.18 -11.86
C THR A 380 1.94 -21.85 -10.73
N TYR A 381 3.28 -21.77 -10.82
CA TYR A 381 4.22 -22.26 -9.81
C TYR A 381 5.05 -21.10 -9.25
N LEU A 382 5.49 -21.25 -8.00
CA LEU A 382 6.62 -20.50 -7.44
C LEU A 382 7.79 -21.45 -7.28
N VAL A 383 8.97 -21.04 -7.73
CA VAL A 383 10.24 -21.70 -7.45
C VAL A 383 10.91 -20.98 -6.28
N LEU A 384 11.33 -21.75 -5.29
CA LEU A 384 11.96 -21.30 -4.05
C LEU A 384 13.46 -21.55 -4.17
N GLU A 385 14.23 -20.49 -4.41
CA GLU A 385 15.69 -20.53 -4.57
C GLU A 385 16.40 -20.59 -3.21
N ASP A 386 17.64 -21.06 -3.21
CA ASP A 386 18.47 -21.26 -2.01
C ASP A 386 19.09 -19.98 -1.45
N ASP A 387 19.03 -18.88 -2.21
CA ASP A 387 19.42 -17.54 -1.78
C ASP A 387 18.26 -16.74 -1.16
N GLY A 388 17.05 -17.32 -1.11
CA GLY A 388 15.86 -16.68 -0.58
C GLY A 388 14.97 -16.00 -1.63
N ASP A 389 15.37 -16.02 -2.91
CA ASP A 389 14.52 -15.52 -4.00
C ASP A 389 13.34 -16.46 -4.29
N ILE A 390 12.23 -15.87 -4.75
CA ILE A 390 11.02 -16.60 -5.13
C ILE A 390 10.61 -16.16 -6.53
N ILE A 391 10.57 -17.10 -7.47
CA ILE A 391 10.33 -16.82 -8.89
C ILE A 391 8.99 -17.43 -9.30
N GLN A 392 8.10 -16.62 -9.85
CA GLN A 392 6.88 -17.12 -10.49
C GLN A 392 7.19 -17.70 -11.87
N THR A 393 6.62 -18.87 -12.16
CA THR A 393 6.74 -19.55 -13.47
C THR A 393 5.45 -20.32 -13.81
N SER A 394 5.43 -20.93 -15.00
CA SER A 394 4.32 -21.74 -15.49
C SER A 394 4.69 -23.23 -15.51
N ARG A 395 3.67 -24.12 -15.46
CA ARG A 395 3.86 -25.58 -15.51
C ARG A 395 4.75 -26.01 -16.68
N SER A 396 4.50 -25.46 -17.86
CA SER A 396 5.23 -25.79 -19.09
C SER A 396 6.70 -25.35 -19.07
N GLN A 397 7.06 -24.41 -18.19
CA GLN A 397 8.42 -23.92 -18.02
C GLN A 397 9.10 -24.45 -16.76
N PHE A 398 8.37 -25.21 -15.93
CA PHE A 398 8.89 -25.78 -14.70
C PHE A 398 9.06 -27.29 -14.83
N GLU A 399 7.98 -28.04 -15.08
CA GLU A 399 8.02 -29.52 -15.04
C GLU A 399 9.05 -30.17 -16.00
N PRO A 400 9.34 -29.64 -17.20
CA PRO A 400 10.36 -30.25 -18.08
C PRO A 400 11.79 -30.19 -17.51
N TYR A 401 12.07 -29.23 -16.63
CA TYR A 401 13.42 -28.89 -16.17
C TYR A 401 13.69 -29.27 -14.71
N TYR A 402 12.66 -29.71 -13.98
CA TYR A 402 12.77 -30.04 -12.56
C TYR A 402 12.17 -31.42 -12.25
N ASP A 403 12.92 -32.22 -11.50
CA ASP A 403 12.43 -33.46 -10.92
C ASP A 403 11.67 -33.11 -9.62
N LEU A 404 10.35 -33.31 -9.63
CA LEU A 404 9.49 -33.05 -8.47
C LEU A 404 9.64 -34.14 -7.42
N LEU A 405 9.82 -33.76 -6.17
CA LEU A 405 9.92 -34.66 -5.03
C LEU A 405 8.68 -34.51 -4.14
N GLU A 406 8.19 -35.61 -3.56
CA GLU A 406 7.02 -35.59 -2.67
C GLU A 406 7.34 -35.00 -1.28
N GLU A 407 8.63 -34.88 -0.95
CA GLU A 407 9.12 -34.37 0.32
C GLU A 407 8.74 -32.89 0.52
N LYS A 408 8.50 -32.50 1.77
CA LYS A 408 8.30 -31.08 2.11
C LYS A 408 9.63 -30.34 2.02
N TYR A 409 9.58 -29.11 1.51
CA TYR A 409 10.74 -28.23 1.51
C TYR A 409 10.71 -27.35 2.76
N ASP A 410 11.83 -27.24 3.48
CA ASP A 410 11.94 -26.42 4.69
C ASP A 410 12.54 -25.05 4.34
N TRP A 411 11.68 -24.08 4.05
CA TRP A 411 12.09 -22.72 3.73
C TRP A 411 12.74 -22.01 4.93
N LYS A 412 12.40 -22.40 6.15
CA LYS A 412 12.96 -21.79 7.37
C LYS A 412 14.45 -22.06 7.54
N ALA A 413 14.97 -23.08 6.84
CA ALA A 413 16.40 -23.34 6.79
C ALA A 413 17.15 -22.37 5.87
N VAL A 414 16.45 -21.69 4.95
CA VAL A 414 17.01 -20.78 3.95
C VAL A 414 17.03 -19.35 4.46
N THR A 415 15.90 -18.84 4.95
CA THR A 415 15.79 -17.45 5.42
C THR A 415 15.07 -17.37 6.78
N SER A 416 15.33 -16.29 7.52
CA SER A 416 14.66 -16.01 8.79
C SER A 416 13.24 -15.47 8.62
N TYR A 417 12.87 -15.05 7.40
CA TYR A 417 11.57 -14.50 7.08
C TYR A 417 10.71 -15.55 6.36
N GLU A 418 9.54 -15.85 6.92
CA GLU A 418 8.59 -16.76 6.29
C GLU A 418 7.69 -15.99 5.31
N PRO A 419 7.81 -16.23 3.98
CA PRO A 419 7.02 -15.53 2.98
C PRO A 419 5.56 -15.98 3.04
N THR A 420 4.66 -15.06 2.69
CA THR A 420 3.22 -15.33 2.72
C THR A 420 2.57 -14.88 1.41
N ILE A 421 1.54 -15.59 0.98
CA ILE A 421 0.69 -15.16 -0.12
C ILE A 421 -0.61 -14.61 0.47
N LYS A 422 -0.95 -13.37 0.13
CA LYS A 422 -2.11 -12.65 0.63
C LYS A 422 -3.14 -12.48 -0.47
N ASN A 423 -4.35 -12.98 -0.27
CA ASN A 423 -5.48 -12.59 -1.08
C ASN A 423 -6.15 -11.39 -0.40
N HIS A 424 -5.92 -10.20 -0.94
CA HIS A 424 -6.49 -8.96 -0.40
C HIS A 424 -8.02 -8.93 -0.49
N ALA A 425 -8.60 -9.42 -1.59
CA ALA A 425 -10.05 -9.44 -1.79
C ALA A 425 -10.80 -10.34 -0.79
N LYS A 426 -10.15 -11.40 -0.29
CA LYS A 426 -10.74 -12.32 0.70
C LYS A 426 -10.16 -12.16 2.10
N ASN A 427 -9.22 -11.24 2.28
CA ASN A 427 -8.50 -11.02 3.55
C ASN A 427 -7.83 -12.30 4.11
N THR A 428 -7.43 -13.24 3.25
CA THR A 428 -6.78 -14.50 3.66
C THR A 428 -5.26 -14.43 3.47
N THR A 429 -4.51 -15.08 4.36
CA THR A 429 -3.06 -15.21 4.29
C THR A 429 -2.68 -16.68 4.26
N PHE A 430 -1.86 -17.07 3.29
CA PHE A 430 -1.37 -18.43 3.09
C PHE A 430 0.14 -18.43 3.35
N HIS A 431 0.60 -19.32 4.22
CA HIS A 431 2.02 -19.47 4.52
C HIS A 431 2.69 -20.36 3.49
N ILE A 432 3.75 -19.88 2.82
CA ILE A 432 4.42 -20.66 1.76
C ILE A 432 4.89 -22.02 2.28
N GLN A 433 5.37 -22.06 3.52
CA GLN A 433 5.87 -23.27 4.17
C GLN A 433 4.85 -24.42 4.24
N ASP A 434 3.55 -24.12 4.26
CA ASP A 434 2.49 -25.14 4.33
C ASP A 434 2.31 -25.88 3.00
N TYR A 435 2.68 -25.23 1.89
CA TYR A 435 2.48 -25.72 0.52
C TYR A 435 3.80 -26.10 -0.18
N ALA A 436 4.95 -25.73 0.41
CA ALA A 436 6.27 -25.94 -0.18
C ALA A 436 6.65 -27.43 -0.26
N ARG A 437 7.03 -27.86 -1.47
CA ARG A 437 7.54 -29.19 -1.80
C ARG A 437 8.93 -29.10 -2.40
N SER A 438 9.70 -30.17 -2.31
CA SER A 438 11.08 -30.17 -2.81
C SER A 438 11.16 -30.51 -4.30
N CYS A 439 12.09 -29.90 -5.02
CA CYS A 439 12.43 -30.27 -6.39
C CYS A 439 13.95 -30.21 -6.61
N ARG A 440 14.42 -30.75 -7.73
CA ARG A 440 15.81 -30.59 -8.18
C ARG A 440 15.86 -30.24 -9.66
N PRO A 441 16.72 -29.31 -10.09
CA PRO A 441 17.03 -29.13 -11.49
C PRO A 441 17.51 -30.44 -12.12
N ASN A 442 16.93 -30.83 -13.25
CA ASN A 442 17.34 -32.01 -14.00
C ASN A 442 18.37 -31.65 -15.09
N ALA A 443 18.89 -32.65 -15.79
CA ALA A 443 19.95 -32.46 -16.78
C ALA A 443 19.54 -31.62 -18.01
N ASN A 444 18.24 -31.37 -18.21
CA ASN A 444 17.71 -30.58 -19.31
C ASN A 444 17.79 -29.08 -19.03
N LEU A 445 17.96 -28.66 -17.76
CA LEU A 445 18.07 -27.25 -17.39
C LEU A 445 19.45 -26.70 -17.77
N GLN A 446 19.59 -26.42 -19.07
CA GLN A 446 20.78 -25.85 -19.69
C GLN A 446 20.42 -24.54 -20.35
N VAL A 447 21.30 -23.55 -20.21
CA VAL A 447 21.07 -22.19 -20.68
C VAL A 447 22.26 -21.63 -21.43
N TYR A 448 21.98 -20.86 -22.49
CA TYR A 448 22.91 -19.90 -23.05
C TYR A 448 22.88 -18.63 -22.22
N VAL A 449 24.05 -18.05 -21.95
CA VAL A 449 24.16 -16.88 -21.08
C VAL A 449 24.90 -15.76 -21.80
N LYS A 450 24.33 -14.56 -21.76
CA LYS A 450 24.91 -13.32 -22.27
C LYS A 450 24.95 -12.28 -21.17
N GLU A 451 26.13 -11.74 -20.88
CA GLU A 451 26.29 -10.67 -19.91
C GLU A 451 25.62 -9.38 -20.38
N LEU A 452 24.97 -8.69 -19.45
CA LEU A 452 24.30 -7.43 -19.68
C LEU A 452 25.28 -6.26 -19.54
N GLU A 453 25.41 -5.47 -20.59
CA GLU A 453 26.18 -4.22 -20.58
C GLU A 453 25.35 -3.01 -20.16
N LYS A 454 24.02 -3.14 -20.19
CA LYS A 454 23.04 -2.10 -19.85
C LYS A 454 21.92 -2.69 -19.00
N GLY A 455 21.16 -1.83 -18.32
CA GLY A 455 19.94 -2.24 -17.66
C GLY A 455 18.96 -2.85 -18.66
N VAL A 456 18.26 -3.91 -18.27
CA VAL A 456 17.25 -4.58 -19.08
C VAL A 456 15.97 -4.75 -18.27
N LYS A 457 14.83 -4.42 -18.88
CA LYS A 457 13.51 -4.81 -18.41
C LYS A 457 12.99 -5.89 -19.34
N LEU A 458 13.01 -7.11 -18.85
CA LEU A 458 12.61 -8.28 -19.61
C LEU A 458 11.18 -8.67 -19.26
N PHE A 459 10.26 -8.55 -20.21
CA PHE A 459 8.92 -9.12 -20.14
C PHE A 459 8.99 -10.60 -20.57
N PRO A 460 8.86 -11.54 -19.62
CA PRO A 460 9.02 -12.95 -19.93
C PRO A 460 7.77 -13.54 -20.59
N LEU A 461 7.88 -14.71 -21.22
CA LEU A 461 6.74 -15.33 -21.93
C LEU A 461 5.53 -15.67 -21.05
N TRP A 462 5.75 -15.82 -19.74
CA TRP A 462 4.71 -16.23 -18.78
C TRP A 462 4.08 -15.06 -18.02
N ASP A 463 4.60 -13.85 -18.19
CA ASP A 463 4.09 -12.65 -17.53
C ASP A 463 4.10 -11.49 -18.54
N GLU A 464 2.91 -11.14 -19.02
CA GLU A 464 2.74 -10.09 -20.02
C GLU A 464 2.84 -8.69 -19.40
N ASP A 465 2.49 -8.54 -18.12
CA ASP A 465 2.38 -7.25 -17.47
C ASP A 465 3.57 -6.97 -16.52
N GLY A 466 4.18 -8.01 -15.97
CA GLY A 466 5.39 -7.92 -15.15
C GLY A 466 6.68 -8.06 -15.95
N TYR A 467 7.77 -7.47 -15.43
CA TYR A 467 9.11 -7.62 -16.00
C TYR A 467 10.15 -8.03 -14.95
N MET A 468 11.17 -8.76 -15.39
CA MET A 468 12.40 -9.00 -14.64
C MET A 468 13.37 -7.85 -14.91
N LEU A 469 13.87 -7.21 -13.85
CA LEU A 469 14.89 -6.17 -13.94
C LEU A 469 16.28 -6.81 -13.89
N GLY A 470 17.11 -6.56 -14.89
CA GLY A 470 18.54 -6.87 -14.90
C GLY A 470 19.36 -5.59 -14.92
N VAL A 471 20.45 -5.55 -14.17
CA VAL A 471 21.41 -4.42 -14.17
C VAL A 471 22.71 -4.81 -14.87
N PRO A 472 23.59 -3.86 -15.24
CA PRO A 472 24.88 -4.19 -15.82
C PRO A 472 25.68 -5.17 -14.95
N GLY A 473 26.19 -6.25 -15.58
CA GLY A 473 26.88 -7.35 -14.90
C GLY A 473 25.99 -8.55 -14.52
N ASP A 474 24.66 -8.39 -14.56
CA ASP A 474 23.74 -9.53 -14.59
C ASP A 474 23.76 -10.19 -15.97
N TYR A 475 23.00 -11.27 -16.14
CA TYR A 475 23.00 -12.03 -17.38
C TYR A 475 21.60 -12.22 -17.94
N LEU A 476 21.47 -12.07 -19.26
CA LEU A 476 20.33 -12.58 -20.03
C LEU A 476 20.58 -14.05 -20.35
N ALA A 477 19.67 -14.91 -19.94
CA ALA A 477 19.76 -16.34 -20.17
C ALA A 477 18.62 -16.82 -21.06
N ALA A 478 18.90 -17.82 -21.92
CA ALA A 478 17.90 -18.52 -22.72
C ALA A 478 18.06 -20.02 -22.57
N TYR A 479 16.95 -20.76 -22.45
CA TYR A 479 17.01 -22.22 -22.43
C TYR A 479 17.59 -22.78 -23.73
N CYS A 480 18.44 -23.81 -23.64
CA CYS A 480 19.09 -24.40 -24.82
C CYS A 480 18.11 -25.13 -25.75
N ASP A 481 17.07 -25.75 -25.20
CA ASP A 481 16.04 -26.48 -25.94
C ASP A 481 14.86 -25.58 -26.38
N ASN A 482 14.68 -24.45 -25.71
CA ASN A 482 13.69 -23.42 -26.06
C ASN A 482 14.29 -22.00 -25.91
N PRO A 483 15.04 -21.51 -26.91
CA PRO A 483 15.72 -20.22 -26.82
C PRO A 483 14.81 -18.99 -26.75
N GLN A 484 13.51 -19.15 -27.00
CA GLN A 484 12.52 -18.08 -26.81
C GLN A 484 12.19 -17.86 -25.33
N ASN A 485 12.41 -18.87 -24.51
CA ASN A 485 12.23 -18.77 -23.07
C ASN A 485 13.47 -18.12 -22.47
N ILE A 486 13.39 -16.80 -22.27
CA ILE A 486 14.47 -15.98 -21.74
C ILE A 486 14.15 -15.46 -20.35
N PHE A 487 15.18 -15.28 -19.52
CA PHE A 487 15.08 -14.80 -18.15
C PHE A 487 16.36 -14.09 -17.71
N ILE A 488 16.31 -13.39 -16.57
CA ILE A 488 17.49 -12.74 -15.98
C ILE A 488 18.10 -13.64 -14.90
N ILE A 489 19.43 -13.80 -14.94
CA ILE A 489 20.23 -14.42 -13.89
C ILE A 489 21.06 -13.31 -13.22
N ARG A 490 20.93 -13.15 -11.90
CA ARG A 490 21.71 -12.16 -11.15
C ARG A 490 23.19 -12.53 -11.16
N HIS A 491 24.08 -11.53 -11.11
CA HIS A 491 25.53 -11.72 -11.20
C HIS A 491 26.08 -12.86 -10.30
N LYS A 492 25.65 -12.90 -9.03
CA LYS A 492 26.12 -13.90 -8.04
C LYS A 492 25.62 -15.31 -8.35
N GLN A 493 24.38 -15.42 -8.83
CA GLN A 493 23.70 -16.71 -9.07
C GLN A 493 24.38 -17.54 -10.15
N LEU A 494 25.02 -16.93 -11.16
CA LEU A 494 25.67 -17.71 -12.22
C LEU A 494 26.82 -18.59 -11.68
N GLY A 495 27.68 -18.05 -10.81
CA GLY A 495 28.81 -18.79 -10.27
C GLY A 495 28.42 -19.80 -9.18
N GLU A 496 27.39 -19.45 -8.40
CA GLU A 496 26.90 -20.26 -7.29
C GLU A 496 26.05 -21.43 -7.80
N ASN A 497 25.08 -21.13 -8.67
CA ASN A 497 23.99 -22.06 -8.99
C ASN A 497 24.16 -22.75 -10.35
N TYR A 498 25.15 -22.34 -11.16
CA TYR A 498 25.41 -22.93 -12.46
C TYR A 498 26.85 -23.42 -12.61
N GLU A 499 27.04 -24.37 -13.52
CA GLU A 499 28.35 -24.85 -13.97
C GLU A 499 28.48 -24.71 -15.49
N GLU A 500 29.62 -24.20 -15.94
CA GLU A 500 29.92 -24.05 -17.38
C GLU A 500 30.06 -25.44 -18.02
N LEU A 501 29.33 -25.65 -19.11
CA LEU A 501 29.43 -26.86 -19.92
C LEU A 501 30.55 -26.70 -20.96
N ALA A 502 31.36 -27.75 -21.12
CA ALA A 502 32.44 -27.81 -22.10
C ALA A 502 31.96 -27.77 -23.56
#